data_AF-A0A7Y0G7J3-F1
#
_entry.id   AF-A0A7Y0G7J3-F1
#
_cell.length_a   1.000
_cell.length_b   1.000
_cell.length_c   1.000
_cell.angle_alpha   90.00
_cell.angle_beta   90.00
_cell.angle_gamma   90.00
#
_symmetry.space_group_name_H-M   'P 1'
#
loop_
_entity.id
_entity.type
_entity.pdbx_description
1 polymer ?
#
loop_
_entity_poly.entity_id
_entity_poly.type
_entity_poly.pdbx_seq_one_letter_code
_entity_poly.pdbx_strand_id
1 'polypeptide(L)'
;MSDKRPAYSVKMVNAAGLSAAQRSAAELRFRMALEFGVGGAGYVLPALQACMLARSLLEDLTPEERVEVDYGAEREVIALWEKAEDKAIMTALQPLNRDMGDARFEIKV
;
A
#
# COMPACT_ATOMS: atom_id res chain seq x y z
N MET A 1 2.00 13.34 -23.66
CA MET A 1 2.12 12.71 -22.33
C MET A 1 1.71 11.27 -22.49
N SER A 2 2.61 10.30 -22.30
CA SER A 2 2.25 8.89 -22.48
C SER A 2 1.25 8.49 -21.39
N ASP A 3 0.02 8.19 -21.80
CA ASP A 3 -0.94 7.39 -21.07
C ASP A 3 -0.39 5.97 -20.90
N LYS A 4 0.69 5.81 -20.13
CA LYS A 4 1.08 4.50 -19.64
C LYS A 4 0.09 4.17 -18.55
N ARG A 5 -0.85 3.29 -18.88
CA ARG A 5 -1.66 2.60 -17.87
C ARG A 5 -0.69 2.12 -16.77
N PRO A 6 -1.05 2.30 -15.48
CA PRO A 6 -0.21 1.81 -14.40
C PRO A 6 0.10 0.34 -14.64
N ALA A 7 1.34 -0.07 -14.39
CA ALA A 7 1.79 -1.45 -14.55
C ALA A 7 1.19 -2.41 -13.51
N TYR A 8 0.16 -1.97 -12.80
CA TYR A 8 -0.54 -2.70 -11.76
C TYR A 8 -2.02 -2.28 -11.73
N SER A 9 -2.83 -3.13 -11.12
CA SER A 9 -4.23 -2.88 -10.80
C SER A 9 -4.46 -3.00 -9.29
N VAL A 10 -5.46 -2.29 -8.79
CA VAL A 10 -5.92 -2.37 -7.40
C VAL A 10 -7.27 -3.07 -7.40
N LYS A 11 -7.43 -4.08 -6.55
CA LYS A 11 -8.70 -4.77 -6.35
C LYS A 11 -9.09 -4.79 -4.88
N MET A 12 -10.31 -4.39 -4.57
CA MET A 12 -10.86 -4.51 -3.23
C MET A 12 -11.38 -5.93 -3.02
N VAL A 13 -10.93 -6.58 -1.95
CA VAL A 13 -11.35 -7.92 -1.53
C VAL A 13 -12.04 -7.87 -0.17
N ASN A 14 -12.82 -8.90 0.14
CA ASN A 14 -13.63 -9.00 1.36
C ASN A 14 -14.60 -7.81 1.59
N ALA A 15 -15.02 -7.18 0.50
CA ALA A 15 -15.92 -6.01 0.49
C ALA A 15 -17.41 -6.41 0.47
N ALA A 16 -17.83 -7.31 1.36
CA ALA A 16 -19.22 -7.75 1.43
C ALA A 16 -20.16 -6.58 1.73
N GLY A 17 -21.23 -6.44 0.94
CA GLY A 17 -22.22 -5.37 1.09
C GLY A 17 -21.88 -4.05 0.39
N LEU A 18 -20.80 -3.98 -0.40
CA LEU A 18 -20.56 -2.85 -1.31
C LEU A 18 -21.07 -3.14 -2.73
N SER A 19 -21.76 -2.16 -3.30
CA SER A 19 -22.08 -2.17 -4.73
C SER A 19 -20.81 -2.15 -5.58
N ALA A 20 -20.92 -2.55 -6.86
CA ALA A 20 -19.81 -2.45 -7.80
C ALA A 20 -19.27 -1.01 -7.91
N ALA A 21 -20.15 0.00 -7.97
CA ALA A 21 -19.77 1.40 -8.05
C ALA A 21 -18.99 1.88 -6.81
N GLN A 22 -19.41 1.49 -5.61
CA GLN A 22 -18.70 1.82 -4.37
C GLN A 22 -17.31 1.19 -4.34
N ARG A 23 -17.19 -0.08 -4.76
CA ARG A 23 -15.89 -0.78 -4.85
C ARG A 23 -14.95 -0.07 -5.81
N SER A 24 -15.38 0.17 -7.05
CA SER A 24 -14.54 0.85 -8.04
C SER A 24 -14.13 2.27 -7.62
N ALA A 25 -15.02 2.99 -6.93
CA ALA A 25 -14.69 4.31 -6.41
C ALA A 25 -13.67 4.22 -5.24
N ALA A 26 -13.77 3.22 -4.37
CA ALA A 26 -12.80 2.98 -3.31
C ALA A 26 -11.43 2.57 -3.86
N GLU A 27 -11.39 1.64 -4.82
CA GLU A 27 -10.17 1.23 -5.53
C GLU A 27 -9.46 2.42 -6.19
N LEU A 28 -10.23 3.33 -6.82
CA LEU A 28 -9.68 4.54 -7.41
C LEU A 28 -9.07 5.47 -6.35
N ARG A 29 -9.76 5.71 -5.23
CA ARG A 29 -9.26 6.54 -4.13
C ARG A 29 -8.02 5.96 -3.50
N PHE A 30 -8.02 4.66 -3.23
CA PHE A 30 -6.86 3.93 -2.73
C PHE A 30 -5.67 4.12 -3.66
N ARG A 31 -5.86 3.84 -4.95
CA ARG A 31 -4.80 3.96 -5.96
C ARG A 31 -4.21 5.38 -5.98
N MET A 32 -5.05 6.41 -6.09
CA MET A 32 -4.58 7.79 -6.15
C MET A 32 -3.82 8.20 -4.89
N ALA A 33 -4.30 7.80 -3.71
CA ALA A 33 -3.65 8.12 -2.44
C ALA A 33 -2.33 7.38 -2.26
N LEU A 34 -2.25 6.11 -2.67
CA LEU A 34 -1.03 5.32 -2.66
C LEU A 34 0.01 5.91 -3.62
N GLU A 35 -0.39 6.18 -4.88
CA GLU A 35 0.46 6.82 -5.88
C GLU A 35 1.04 8.14 -5.35
N PHE A 36 0.22 8.97 -4.70
CA PHE A 36 0.70 10.21 -4.08
C PHE A 36 1.68 9.95 -2.93
N GLY A 37 1.39 8.96 -2.07
CA GLY A 37 2.21 8.61 -0.91
C GLY A 37 3.62 8.13 -1.28
N VAL A 38 3.76 7.39 -2.38
CA VAL A 38 5.07 6.88 -2.85
C VAL A 38 5.75 7.77 -3.88
N GLY A 39 5.16 8.91 -4.25
CA GLY A 39 5.76 9.88 -5.18
C GLY A 39 5.43 9.68 -6.67
N GLY A 40 4.46 8.81 -6.99
CA GLY A 40 3.86 8.68 -8.32
C GLY A 40 3.56 7.24 -8.74
N ALA A 41 2.75 7.08 -9.78
CA ALA A 41 2.33 5.76 -10.27
C ALA A 41 3.49 4.83 -10.69
N GLY A 42 4.59 5.40 -11.21
CA GLY A 42 5.78 4.64 -11.58
C GLY A 42 6.57 4.07 -10.39
N TYR A 43 6.30 4.54 -9.17
CA TYR A 43 7.05 4.15 -7.97
C TYR A 43 6.32 3.13 -7.10
N VAL A 44 5.04 2.82 -7.37
CA VAL A 44 4.26 1.87 -6.56
C VAL A 44 4.90 0.47 -6.54
N LEU A 45 5.18 -0.11 -7.71
CA LEU A 45 5.78 -1.45 -7.76
C LEU A 45 7.22 -1.47 -7.22
N PRO A 46 8.12 -0.54 -7.59
CA PRO A 46 9.45 -0.48 -6.99
C PRO A 46 9.43 -0.32 -5.46
N ALA A 47 8.54 0.53 -4.92
CA ALA A 47 8.41 0.72 -3.47
C ALA A 47 7.89 -0.54 -2.77
N LEU A 48 6.89 -1.22 -3.34
CA LEU A 48 6.39 -2.49 -2.81
C LEU A 48 7.49 -3.56 -2.79
N GLN A 49 8.23 -3.70 -3.90
CA GLN A 49 9.33 -4.67 -4.02
C GLN A 49 10.45 -4.37 -3.02
N ALA A 50 10.82 -3.09 -2.87
CA ALA A 50 11.83 -2.67 -1.89
C ALA A 50 11.37 -2.94 -0.45
N CYS A 51 10.09 -2.70 -0.12
CA CYS A 51 9.50 -3.02 1.17
C CYS A 51 9.52 -4.53 1.45
N MET A 52 9.16 -5.36 0.47
CA MET A 52 9.21 -6.82 0.61
C MET A 52 10.64 -7.32 0.85
N LEU A 53 11.62 -6.79 0.09
CA LEU A 53 13.03 -7.12 0.29
C LEU A 53 13.52 -6.69 1.68
N ALA A 54 13.22 -5.46 2.09
CA ALA A 54 13.56 -4.95 3.42
C ALA A 54 12.98 -5.84 4.52
N ARG A 55 11.71 -6.27 4.40
CA ARG A 55 11.09 -7.19 5.36
C ARG A 55 11.82 -8.54 5.42
N SER A 56 12.21 -9.11 4.27
CA SER A 56 12.98 -10.37 4.27
C SER A 56 14.36 -10.23 4.89
N LEU A 57 15.03 -9.08 4.71
CA LEU A 57 16.35 -8.85 5.32
C LEU A 57 16.29 -8.75 6.85
N LEU A 58 15.13 -8.35 7.39
CA LEU A 58 14.92 -8.20 8.82
C LEU A 58 14.20 -9.40 9.45
N GLU A 59 13.75 -10.40 8.67
CA GLU A 59 12.81 -11.41 9.16
C GLU A 59 13.39 -12.32 10.25
N ASP A 60 14.66 -12.69 10.11
CA ASP A 60 15.38 -13.59 11.02
C ASP A 60 16.01 -12.87 12.23
N LEU A 61 15.95 -11.53 12.26
CA LEU A 61 16.53 -10.74 13.34
C LEU A 61 15.63 -10.73 14.57
N THR A 62 16.23 -10.82 15.74
CA THR A 62 15.58 -10.53 17.03
C THR A 62 15.15 -9.06 17.10
N PRO A 63 14.14 -8.71 17.93
CA PRO A 63 13.74 -7.32 18.11
C PRO A 63 14.90 -6.39 18.48
N GLU A 64 15.86 -6.87 19.26
CA GLU A 64 17.05 -6.12 19.69
C GLU A 64 17.99 -5.82 18.52
N GLU A 65 18.26 -6.82 17.66
CA GLU A 65 19.11 -6.67 16.45
C GLU A 65 18.45 -5.73 15.43
N ARG A 66 17.11 -5.72 15.35
CA ARG A 66 16.37 -4.84 14.43
C ARG A 66 16.49 -3.36 14.73
N VAL A 67 16.98 -2.94 15.90
CA VAL A 67 17.12 -1.50 16.27
C VAL A 67 18.51 -0.97 15.92
N GLU A 68 19.45 -1.83 15.51
CA GLU A 68 20.80 -1.43 15.15
C GLU A 68 20.82 -0.44 13.97
N VAL A 69 21.85 0.43 13.93
CA VAL A 69 21.97 1.49 12.92
C VAL A 69 22.12 0.91 11.52
N ASP A 70 22.71 -0.28 11.40
CA ASP A 70 22.97 -0.96 10.13
C ASP A 70 21.70 -1.32 9.35
N TYR A 71 20.55 -1.42 10.04
CA TYR A 71 19.23 -1.71 9.43
C TYR A 71 18.33 -0.48 9.26
N GLY A 72 18.90 0.73 9.40
CA GLY A 72 18.15 1.98 9.33
C GLY A 72 17.44 2.19 7.99
N ALA A 73 18.08 1.85 6.88
CA ALA A 73 17.51 2.05 5.54
C ALA A 73 16.30 1.15 5.28
N GLU A 74 16.39 -0.13 5.64
CA GLU A 74 15.31 -1.11 5.51
C GLU A 74 14.09 -0.67 6.32
N ARG A 75 14.30 -0.20 7.56
CA ARG A 75 13.22 0.34 8.39
C ARG A 75 12.54 1.56 7.76
N GLU A 76 13.31 2.49 7.20
CA GLU A 76 12.74 3.67 6.54
C GLU A 76 11.95 3.32 5.27
N VAL A 77 12.40 2.33 4.49
CA VAL A 77 11.65 1.84 3.31
C VAL A 77 10.33 1.18 3.72
N ILE A 78 10.34 0.36 4.79
CA ILE A 78 9.13 -0.25 5.33
C ILE A 78 8.18 0.84 5.83
N ALA A 79 8.67 1.80 6.61
CA ALA A 79 7.89 2.89 7.14
C ALA A 79 7.29 3.80 6.04
N LEU A 80 8.05 4.05 4.97
CA LEU A 80 7.56 4.76 3.79
C LEU A 80 6.36 4.05 3.17
N TRP A 81 6.48 2.73 2.94
CA TRP A 81 5.41 1.94 2.35
C TRP A 81 4.18 1.89 3.26
N GLU A 82 4.34 1.53 4.52
CA GLU A 82 3.25 1.39 5.49
C GLU A 82 2.49 2.70 5.68
N LYS A 83 3.20 3.83 5.77
CA LYS A 83 2.57 5.15 5.86
C LYS A 83 1.75 5.50 4.61
N ALA A 84 2.24 5.14 3.42
CA ALA A 84 1.52 5.37 2.17
C ALA A 84 0.28 4.47 2.08
N GLU A 85 0.41 3.20 2.45
CA GLU A 85 -0.66 2.21 2.47
C GLU A 85 -1.76 2.56 3.47
N ASP A 86 -1.41 2.87 4.72
CA ASP A 86 -2.36 3.27 5.76
C ASP A 86 -3.18 4.50 5.33
N LYS A 87 -2.51 5.51 4.78
CA LYS A 87 -3.17 6.71 4.27
C LYS A 87 -4.10 6.38 3.09
N ALA A 88 -3.69 5.46 2.21
CA ALA A 88 -4.52 5.02 1.09
C ALA A 88 -5.76 4.27 1.56
N ILE A 89 -5.63 3.37 2.55
CA ILE A 89 -6.75 2.65 3.18
C ILE A 89 -7.73 3.65 3.80
N MET A 90 -7.23 4.56 4.64
CA MET A 90 -8.07 5.58 5.28
C MET A 90 -8.82 6.44 4.24
N THR A 91 -8.12 6.91 3.20
CA THR A 91 -8.72 7.75 2.14
C THR A 91 -9.79 6.99 1.35
N ALA A 92 -9.57 5.70 1.08
CA ALA A 92 -10.49 4.88 0.32
C ALA A 92 -11.77 4.54 1.10
N LEU A 93 -11.64 4.30 2.41
CA LEU A 93 -12.72 3.84 3.27
C LEU A 93 -13.50 4.98 3.95
N GLN A 94 -12.89 6.16 4.13
CA GLN A 94 -13.54 7.31 4.78
C GLN A 94 -14.95 7.61 4.23
N PRO A 95 -15.21 7.62 2.90
CA PRO A 95 -16.55 7.89 2.38
C PRO A 95 -17.59 6.79 2.61
N LEU A 96 -17.16 5.60 3.07
CA LEU A 96 -18.02 4.43 3.25
C LEU A 96 -18.51 4.26 4.69
N ASN A 97 -18.07 5.10 5.64
CA ASN A 97 -18.41 5.03 7.07
C ASN A 97 -18.28 3.60 7.66
N ARG A 98 -17.29 2.83 7.17
CA ARG A 98 -17.04 1.47 7.64
C ARG A 98 -15.78 1.41 8.48
N ASP A 99 -15.84 0.54 9.48
CA ASP A 99 -14.68 0.16 10.26
C ASP A 99 -13.68 -0.60 9.36
N MET A 100 -12.39 -0.38 9.57
CA MET A 100 -11.30 -0.79 8.67
C MET A 100 -11.08 -2.32 8.60
N GLY A 101 -11.88 -3.11 9.32
CA GLY A 101 -11.56 -4.49 9.68
C GLY A 101 -11.64 -5.53 8.57
N ASP A 102 -12.60 -5.41 7.65
CA ASP A 102 -12.90 -6.52 6.72
C ASP A 102 -12.39 -6.28 5.29
N ALA A 103 -12.43 -5.04 4.79
CA ALA A 103 -12.07 -4.76 3.41
C ALA A 103 -10.56 -4.58 3.24
N ARG A 104 -9.99 -5.28 2.26
CA ARG A 104 -8.57 -5.18 1.91
C ARG A 104 -8.39 -4.74 0.47
N PHE A 105 -7.22 -4.18 0.17
CA PHE A 105 -6.82 -3.81 -1.18
C PHE A 105 -5.65 -4.69 -1.62
N GLU A 106 -5.79 -5.33 -2.78
CA GLU A 106 -4.72 -6.13 -3.40
C GLU A 106 -4.13 -5.37 -4.58
N ILE A 107 -2.80 -5.34 -4.67
CA ILE A 107 -2.05 -4.86 -5.83
C ILE A 107 -1.72 -6.06 -6.72
N LYS A 108 -2.10 -6.01 -7.99
CA LYS A 108 -1.85 -7.08 -8.98
C LYS A 108 -1.10 -6.52 -10.17
N VAL A 109 -0.10 -7.25 -10.64
CA VAL A 109 0.66 -6.98 -11.88
C VAL A 109 0.02 -7.74 -13.04
#